data_AF-A0A1I5S090-F1
#
_entry.id   AF-A0A1I5S090-F1
#
_cell.length_a   1.000
_cell.length_b   1.000
_cell.length_c   1.000
_cell.angle_alpha   90.00
_cell.angle_beta   90.00
_cell.angle_gamma   90.00
#
_symmetry.space_group_name_H-M   'P 1'
#
loop_
_entity.id
_entity.type
_entity.pdbx_description
1 polymer ?
#
loop_
_entity_poly.entity_id
_entity_poly.type
_entity_poly.pdbx_seq_one_letter_code
_entity_poly.pdbx_strand_id
1 'polypeptide(L)'
;MKKLIVVIGLSAIVMSACVSVDTQEPERNENNETETTHSIASIEQAMEDHSYPKETIVHYELKPPYVYVFTTSTRGMSVSILKETTHGFGWLDNYDVVQDMSILHADETDMPVLTIVKDTQEPVEDVKVLDEYAKAIRFVRKEIDGFVSHTTFWVHFTEWDASYTTFESLPVHSVEKITE
;
A
#
# COMPACT_ATOMS: atom_id res chain seq x y z
N MET A 1 55.72 69.14 16.98
CA MET A 1 56.15 68.35 18.15
C MET A 1 55.99 66.87 17.84
N LYS A 2 56.99 66.09 18.24
CA LYS A 2 57.18 64.65 17.98
C LYS A 2 55.93 63.82 18.38
N LYS A 3 55.62 62.80 17.59
CA LYS A 3 55.68 61.39 18.01
C LYS A 3 55.59 60.45 16.79
N LEU A 4 56.76 59.91 16.43
CA LEU A 4 56.93 58.67 15.69
C LEU A 4 56.47 57.51 16.58
N ILE A 5 55.73 56.55 16.03
CA ILE A 5 55.87 55.15 16.42
C ILE A 5 55.99 54.34 15.13
N VAL A 6 57.19 53.77 14.99
CA VAL A 6 57.63 52.81 14.01
C VAL A 6 57.21 51.42 14.50
N VAL A 7 56.56 50.63 13.65
CA VAL A 7 56.53 49.17 13.81
C VAL A 7 56.99 48.58 12.49
N ILE A 8 58.11 47.86 12.59
CA ILE A 8 58.83 47.16 11.55
C ILE A 8 58.32 45.71 11.49
N GLY A 9 58.20 45.19 10.27
CA GLY A 9 58.19 43.74 9.98
C GLY A 9 56.79 43.18 9.79
N LEU A 10 56.50 42.35 8.78
CA LEU A 10 57.38 41.58 7.90
C LEU A 10 56.55 41.23 6.65
N SER A 11 57.01 41.61 5.46
CA SER A 11 56.46 41.06 4.21
C SER A 11 56.95 39.63 4.06
N ALA A 12 56.02 38.67 4.17
CA ALA A 12 56.17 37.36 3.56
C ALA A 12 55.24 37.32 2.33
N ILE A 13 55.85 37.39 1.15
CA ILE A 13 55.19 37.15 -0.13
C ILE A 13 55.39 35.66 -0.46
N VAL A 14 54.37 35.10 -1.12
CA VAL A 14 54.36 33.91 -1.98
C VAL A 14 54.20 32.56 -1.25
N MET A 15 53.02 31.96 -1.34
CA MET A 15 52.72 30.96 -2.37
C MET A 15 51.22 30.63 -2.41
N SER A 16 50.61 31.01 -3.52
CA SER A 16 49.35 30.49 -4.02
C SER A 16 49.48 29.00 -4.33
N ALA A 17 48.74 28.17 -3.59
CA ALA A 17 48.23 26.91 -4.08
C ALA A 17 46.72 26.94 -3.88
N CYS A 18 45.99 27.07 -5.00
CA CYS A 18 44.56 26.89 -5.05
C CYS A 18 44.24 25.47 -4.56
N VAL A 19 43.60 25.35 -3.40
CA VAL A 19 42.82 24.16 -3.07
C VAL A 19 41.37 24.57 -3.28
N SER A 20 40.75 23.98 -4.31
CA SER A 20 39.30 24.02 -4.49
C SER A 20 38.65 23.57 -3.19
N VAL A 21 37.89 24.47 -2.57
CA VAL A 21 36.97 24.11 -1.50
C VAL A 21 35.76 23.49 -2.20
N ASP A 22 35.82 22.17 -2.38
CA ASP A 22 34.62 21.37 -2.59
C ASP A 22 33.72 21.57 -1.37
N THR A 23 32.50 21.99 -1.64
CA THR A 23 31.45 22.16 -0.64
C THR A 23 31.10 20.77 -0.12
N GLN A 24 31.61 20.45 1.07
CA GLN A 24 31.29 19.21 1.77
C GLN A 24 29.82 19.31 2.22
N GLU A 25 28.93 18.62 1.49
CA GLU A 25 27.58 18.30 1.97
C GLU A 25 27.70 17.58 3.32
N PRO A 26 26.90 17.92 4.34
CA PRO A 26 26.91 17.19 5.59
C PRO A 26 26.40 15.77 5.33
N GLU A 27 27.25 14.80 5.68
CA GLU A 27 27.01 13.38 5.66
C GLU A 27 25.65 13.05 6.31
N ARG A 28 24.78 12.44 5.51
CA ARG A 28 23.53 11.81 5.93
C ARG A 28 23.91 10.69 6.91
N ASN A 29 23.73 10.97 8.19
CA ASN A 29 23.92 9.99 9.25
C ASN A 29 22.91 8.85 9.03
N GLU A 30 23.41 7.71 8.56
CA GLU A 30 22.74 6.42 8.52
C GLU A 30 22.46 5.99 9.97
N ASN A 31 21.38 6.51 10.52
CA ASN A 31 20.76 5.87 11.67
C ASN A 31 20.18 4.56 11.18
N ASN A 32 20.85 3.49 11.60
CA ASN A 32 20.47 2.11 11.49
C ASN A 32 19.22 1.88 12.35
N GLU A 33 18.08 2.35 11.84
CA GLU A 33 16.76 1.98 12.32
C GLU A 33 16.56 0.51 11.97
N THR A 34 16.53 -0.32 13.00
CA THR A 34 15.94 -1.65 12.93
C THR A 34 14.42 -1.47 12.88
N GLU A 35 13.95 -0.83 11.81
CA GLU A 35 12.54 -0.72 11.44
C GLU A 35 12.25 -1.88 10.49
N THR A 36 11.39 -2.80 10.92
CA THR A 36 10.78 -3.80 10.04
C THR A 36 10.07 -3.01 8.94
N THR A 37 10.76 -2.80 7.82
CA THR A 37 10.29 -1.89 6.79
C THR A 37 9.17 -2.58 6.05
N HIS A 38 7.94 -2.08 6.21
CA HIS A 38 6.78 -2.41 5.37
C HIS A 38 7.04 -1.96 3.92
N SER A 39 8.03 -2.55 3.26
CA SER A 39 8.39 -2.19 1.91
C SER A 39 7.40 -2.86 0.94
N ILE A 40 6.93 -2.10 -0.04
CA ILE A 40 6.15 -2.61 -1.16
C ILE A 40 6.87 -3.80 -1.82
N ALA A 41 8.20 -3.75 -1.89
CA ALA A 41 9.03 -4.83 -2.41
C ALA A 41 8.84 -6.16 -1.64
N SER A 42 8.70 -6.12 -0.31
CA SER A 42 8.43 -7.34 0.47
C SER A 42 7.03 -7.90 0.21
N ILE A 43 6.04 -7.05 -0.03
CA ILE A 43 4.68 -7.46 -0.40
C ILE A 43 4.69 -8.11 -1.79
N GLU A 44 5.31 -7.46 -2.77
CA GLU A 44 5.44 -7.97 -4.14
C GLU A 44 6.18 -9.31 -4.18
N GLN A 45 7.25 -9.46 -3.40
CA GLN A 45 7.97 -10.73 -3.30
C GLN A 45 7.07 -11.85 -2.75
N ALA A 46 6.33 -11.58 -1.67
CA ALA A 46 5.41 -12.56 -1.09
C ALA A 46 4.33 -13.00 -2.09
N MET A 47 3.86 -12.08 -2.94
CA MET A 47 2.92 -12.37 -4.02
C MET A 47 3.56 -13.23 -5.12
N GLU A 48 4.76 -12.87 -5.58
CA GLU A 48 5.50 -13.61 -6.60
C GLU A 48 5.82 -15.04 -6.15
N ASP A 49 6.21 -15.22 -4.89
CA ASP A 49 6.49 -16.53 -4.27
C ASP A 49 5.26 -17.46 -4.29
N HIS A 50 4.05 -16.88 -4.33
CA HIS A 50 2.77 -17.59 -4.38
C HIS A 50 2.14 -17.58 -5.78
N SER A 51 2.93 -17.36 -6.83
CA SER A 51 2.50 -17.37 -8.23
C SER A 51 1.50 -16.26 -8.62
N TYR A 52 1.50 -15.14 -7.89
CA TYR A 52 0.80 -13.92 -8.28
C TYR A 52 1.83 -12.89 -8.76
N PRO A 53 2.01 -12.71 -10.09
CA PRO A 53 2.99 -11.76 -10.61
C PRO A 53 2.67 -10.34 -10.17
N LYS A 54 3.68 -9.56 -9.78
CA LYS A 54 3.48 -8.18 -9.29
C LYS A 54 2.77 -7.28 -10.29
N GLU A 55 2.91 -7.54 -11.59
CA GLU A 55 2.26 -6.79 -12.66
C GLU A 55 0.73 -6.95 -12.67
N THR A 56 0.21 -7.96 -11.96
CA THR A 56 -1.22 -8.17 -11.78
C THR A 56 -1.80 -7.38 -10.61
N ILE A 57 -0.95 -6.80 -9.75
CA ILE A 57 -1.40 -6.05 -8.57
C ILE A 57 -1.98 -4.70 -9.02
N VAL A 58 -3.21 -4.44 -8.61
CA VAL A 58 -3.93 -3.20 -8.94
C VAL A 58 -4.09 -2.26 -7.75
N HIS A 59 -4.07 -2.80 -6.52
CA HIS A 59 -4.25 -1.99 -5.30
C HIS A 59 -3.76 -2.72 -4.05
N TYR A 60 -3.44 -1.94 -3.01
CA TYR A 60 -3.09 -2.43 -1.68
C TYR A 60 -3.94 -1.73 -0.62
N GLU A 61 -4.42 -2.48 0.37
CA GLU A 61 -4.99 -1.92 1.60
C GLU A 61 -4.18 -2.40 2.81
N LEU A 62 -3.54 -1.45 3.51
CA LEU A 62 -2.74 -1.72 4.69
C LEU A 62 -3.64 -1.64 5.93
N LYS A 63 -3.73 -2.75 6.67
CA LYS A 63 -4.49 -2.89 7.92
C LYS A 63 -3.64 -3.64 8.94
N PRO A 64 -2.58 -3.01 9.50
CA PRO A 64 -1.58 -3.70 10.30
C PRO A 64 -2.21 -4.58 11.40
N PRO A 65 -1.73 -5.84 11.57
CA PRO A 65 -0.56 -6.44 10.91
C PRO A 65 -0.86 -7.04 9.52
N TYR A 66 -2.03 -6.82 8.93
CA TYR A 66 -2.46 -7.42 7.67
C TYR A 66 -2.31 -6.48 6.47
N VAL A 67 -2.14 -7.07 5.29
CA VAL A 67 -2.19 -6.38 4.00
C VAL A 67 -3.12 -7.14 3.07
N TYR A 68 -4.05 -6.43 2.45
CA TYR A 68 -4.92 -6.96 1.40
C TYR A 68 -4.37 -6.51 0.05
N VAL A 69 -3.97 -7.47 -0.76
CA VAL A 69 -3.41 -7.25 -2.10
C VAL A 69 -4.46 -7.62 -3.13
N PHE A 70 -4.90 -6.63 -3.90
CA PHE A 70 -5.89 -6.82 -4.96
C PHE A 70 -5.14 -7.07 -6.26
N THR A 71 -5.41 -8.21 -6.90
CA THR A 71 -4.83 -8.57 -8.19
C THR A 71 -5.91 -8.77 -9.24
N THR A 72 -5.54 -8.64 -10.52
CA THR A 72 -6.46 -8.86 -11.63
C THR A 72 -5.94 -9.97 -12.54
N SER A 73 -6.85 -10.83 -12.99
CA SER A 73 -6.60 -11.89 -13.95
C SER A 73 -7.62 -11.86 -15.08
N THR A 74 -7.43 -12.70 -16.09
CA THR A 74 -8.42 -12.87 -17.16
C THR A 74 -9.79 -13.30 -16.64
N ARG A 75 -9.83 -13.99 -15.48
CA ARG A 75 -11.05 -14.52 -14.85
C ARG A 75 -11.75 -13.52 -13.94
N GLY A 76 -11.07 -12.45 -13.50
CA GLY A 76 -11.60 -11.46 -12.58
C GLY A 76 -10.55 -11.00 -11.57
N MET A 77 -11.02 -10.30 -10.55
CA MET A 77 -10.19 -9.86 -9.44
C MET A 77 -9.97 -11.00 -8.44
N SER A 78 -8.78 -11.06 -7.87
CA SER A 78 -8.45 -11.89 -6.72
C SER A 78 -7.99 -10.99 -5.57
N VAL A 79 -8.15 -11.46 -4.34
CA VAL A 79 -7.61 -10.81 -3.15
C VAL A 79 -6.74 -11.80 -2.40
N SER A 80 -5.53 -11.38 -2.10
CA SER A 80 -4.60 -12.11 -1.25
C SER A 80 -4.42 -11.37 0.05
N ILE A 81 -4.37 -12.10 1.16
CA ILE A 81 -4.16 -11.55 2.49
C ILE A 81 -2.78 -11.98 2.95
N LEU A 82 -1.97 -11.00 3.32
CA LEU A 82 -0.67 -11.22 3.91
C LEU A 82 -0.69 -10.75 5.37
N LYS A 83 0.08 -11.42 6.22
CA LYS A 83 0.28 -11.05 7.63
C LYS A 83 1.74 -10.69 7.84
N GLU A 84 1.98 -9.61 8.55
CA GLU A 84 3.33 -9.20 8.93
C GLU A 84 3.99 -10.25 9.83
N THR A 85 5.28 -10.44 9.61
CA THR A 85 6.16 -11.35 10.33
C THR A 85 7.48 -10.63 10.64
N THR A 86 8.34 -11.25 11.44
CA THR A 86 9.70 -10.74 11.69
C THR A 86 10.58 -10.67 10.45
N HIS A 87 10.17 -11.29 9.34
CA HIS A 87 10.94 -11.38 8.09
C HIS A 87 10.26 -10.68 6.90
N GLY A 88 9.26 -9.83 7.15
CA GLY A 88 8.44 -9.20 6.11
C GLY A 88 7.02 -9.76 6.13
N PHE A 89 6.44 -10.05 4.97
CA PHE A 89 5.07 -10.53 4.87
C PHE A 89 4.97 -12.03 4.59
N GLY A 90 4.19 -12.74 5.40
CA GLY A 90 3.82 -14.14 5.19
C GLY A 90 2.44 -14.25 4.55
N TRP A 91 2.22 -15.32 3.79
CA TRP A 91 0.93 -15.62 3.18
C TRP A 91 -0.08 -16.10 4.22
N LEU A 92 -1.27 -15.49 4.26
CA LEU A 92 -2.36 -15.95 5.10
C LEU A 92 -3.39 -16.72 4.27
N ASP A 93 -3.94 -16.08 3.23
CA ASP A 93 -5.02 -16.67 2.44
C ASP A 93 -5.20 -15.99 1.07
N ASN A 94 -5.98 -16.60 0.18
CA ASN A 94 -6.39 -16.01 -1.09
C ASN A 94 -7.79 -16.39 -1.55
N TYR A 95 -8.42 -15.43 -2.24
CA TYR A 95 -9.77 -15.53 -2.77
C TYR A 95 -9.71 -15.19 -4.25
N ASP A 96 -9.90 -16.19 -5.10
CA ASP A 96 -9.90 -16.02 -6.55
C ASP A 96 -11.30 -15.75 -7.10
N VAL A 97 -11.38 -14.86 -8.10
CA VAL A 97 -12.64 -14.52 -8.80
C VAL A 97 -13.70 -14.01 -7.83
N VAL A 98 -13.33 -12.96 -7.10
CA VAL A 98 -14.17 -12.40 -6.02
C VAL A 98 -15.46 -11.81 -6.58
N GLN A 99 -16.57 -12.13 -5.91
CA GLN A 99 -17.90 -11.55 -6.11
C GLN A 99 -18.32 -10.78 -4.85
N ASP A 100 -19.60 -10.44 -4.74
CA ASP A 100 -20.17 -9.85 -3.53
C ASP A 100 -19.97 -10.83 -2.37
N MET A 101 -19.02 -10.54 -1.47
CA MET A 101 -18.67 -11.43 -0.37
C MET A 101 -18.00 -10.70 0.79
N SER A 102 -18.07 -11.30 1.98
CA SER A 102 -17.24 -10.95 3.12
C SER A 102 -16.12 -11.97 3.28
N ILE A 103 -14.90 -11.47 3.49
CA ILE A 103 -13.67 -12.22 3.68
C ILE A 103 -13.23 -12.01 5.13
N LEU A 104 -13.10 -13.11 5.85
CA LEU A 104 -12.61 -13.16 7.22
C LEU A 104 -11.84 -14.47 7.43
N HIS A 105 -11.06 -14.54 8.50
CA HIS A 105 -10.34 -15.73 8.89
C HIS A 105 -10.71 -16.03 10.34
N ALA A 106 -11.40 -17.16 10.58
CA ALA A 106 -12.06 -17.43 11.86
C ALA A 106 -11.07 -17.48 13.05
N ASP A 107 -9.84 -17.91 12.81
CA ASP A 107 -8.79 -18.00 13.83
C ASP A 107 -8.02 -16.68 14.05
N GLU A 108 -8.33 -15.64 13.27
CA GLU A 108 -7.65 -14.33 13.28
C GLU A 108 -8.68 -13.23 13.65
N THR A 109 -9.07 -13.19 14.92
CA THR A 109 -10.15 -12.30 15.42
C THR A 109 -9.76 -10.82 15.45
N ASP A 110 -8.50 -10.50 15.22
CA ASP A 110 -7.98 -9.14 15.05
C ASP A 110 -7.88 -8.72 13.57
N MET A 111 -8.14 -9.65 12.64
CA MET A 111 -8.19 -9.35 11.21
C MET A 111 -9.50 -8.65 10.85
N PRO A 112 -9.47 -7.44 10.24
CA PRO A 112 -10.69 -6.79 9.78
C PRO A 112 -11.45 -7.64 8.76
N VAL A 113 -12.78 -7.62 8.78
CA VAL A 113 -13.58 -8.29 7.75
C VAL A 113 -13.66 -7.39 6.53
N LEU A 114 -13.12 -7.88 5.42
CA LEU A 114 -13.20 -7.22 4.12
C LEU A 114 -14.49 -7.61 3.43
N THR A 115 -15.35 -6.63 3.13
CA THR A 115 -16.49 -6.83 2.23
C THR A 115 -16.17 -6.25 0.88
N ILE A 116 -16.35 -7.06 -0.15
CA ILE A 116 -16.16 -6.68 -1.55
C ILE A 116 -17.52 -6.74 -2.23
N VAL A 117 -17.80 -5.72 -3.03
CA VAL A 117 -18.98 -5.65 -3.88
C VAL A 117 -18.52 -5.35 -5.30
N LYS A 118 -18.93 -6.18 -6.25
CA LYS A 118 -18.63 -6.03 -7.66
C LYS A 118 -19.70 -5.21 -8.35
N ASP A 119 -19.28 -4.35 -9.26
CA ASP A 119 -20.21 -3.67 -10.17
C ASP A 119 -21.00 -4.70 -11.00
N THR A 120 -22.31 -4.51 -11.03
CA THR A 120 -23.24 -5.28 -11.86
C THR A 120 -23.34 -4.69 -13.27
N GLN A 121 -24.25 -5.20 -14.10
CA GLN A 121 -24.50 -4.63 -15.43
C GLN A 121 -25.12 -3.23 -15.37
N GLU A 122 -25.82 -2.92 -14.27
CA GLU A 122 -26.36 -1.60 -14.01
C GLU A 122 -25.30 -0.69 -13.38
N PRO A 123 -25.19 0.59 -13.79
CA PRO A 123 -24.28 1.54 -13.18
C PRO A 123 -24.58 1.72 -11.69
N VAL A 124 -23.58 1.46 -10.85
CA VAL A 124 -23.65 1.73 -9.40
C VAL A 124 -22.94 3.05 -9.15
N GLU A 125 -23.65 4.03 -8.57
CA GLU A 125 -23.09 5.32 -8.20
C GLU A 125 -22.27 5.21 -6.92
N ASP A 126 -22.81 4.49 -5.93
CA ASP A 126 -22.17 4.29 -4.63
C ASP A 126 -22.63 2.97 -3.98
N VAL A 127 -21.87 2.52 -2.98
CA VAL A 127 -22.17 1.33 -2.20
C VAL A 127 -22.04 1.65 -0.72
N LYS A 128 -23.02 1.23 0.08
CA LYS A 128 -22.88 1.18 1.53
C LYS A 128 -22.82 -0.24 2.04
N VAL A 129 -22.07 -0.42 3.13
CA VAL A 129 -22.01 -1.63 3.93
C VAL A 129 -22.19 -1.20 5.37
N LEU A 130 -23.15 -1.77 6.09
CA LEU A 130 -23.53 -1.35 7.45
C LEU A 130 -23.76 0.17 7.56
N ASP A 131 -24.50 0.75 6.61
CA ASP A 131 -24.79 2.19 6.49
C ASP A 131 -23.56 3.10 6.28
N GLU A 132 -22.36 2.53 6.10
CA GLU A 132 -21.13 3.27 5.80
C GLU A 132 -20.72 3.14 4.34
N TYR A 133 -20.23 4.23 3.76
CA TYR A 133 -19.79 4.25 2.36
C TYR A 133 -18.56 3.37 2.13
N ALA A 134 -18.62 2.54 1.09
CA ALA A 134 -17.53 1.72 0.62
C ALA A 134 -16.57 2.53 -0.27
N LYS A 135 -15.31 2.11 -0.31
CA LYS A 135 -14.29 2.72 -1.15
C LYS A 135 -14.31 2.09 -2.54
N ALA A 136 -14.44 2.89 -3.59
CA ALA A 136 -14.26 2.44 -4.97
C ALA A 136 -12.78 2.23 -5.32
N ILE A 137 -12.44 1.03 -5.79
CA ILE A 137 -11.19 0.69 -6.45
C ILE A 137 -11.50 0.51 -7.94
N ARG A 138 -10.94 1.40 -8.77
CA ARG A 138 -11.12 1.40 -10.23
C ARG A 138 -9.82 1.05 -10.90
N PHE A 139 -9.86 0.08 -11.81
CA PHE A 139 -8.71 -0.23 -12.65
C PHE A 139 -9.10 -0.41 -14.12
N VAL A 140 -8.09 -0.24 -14.96
CA VAL A 140 -8.19 -0.28 -16.41
C VAL A 140 -7.56 -1.57 -16.89
N ARG A 141 -8.34 -2.42 -17.57
CA ARG A 141 -7.83 -3.63 -18.18
C ARG A 141 -7.76 -3.44 -19.69
N LYS A 142 -6.57 -3.69 -20.24
CA LYS A 142 -6.37 -3.77 -21.69
C LYS A 142 -6.79 -5.16 -22.14
N GLU A 143 -7.82 -5.23 -22.95
CA GLU A 143 -8.25 -6.46 -23.59
C GLU A 143 -7.54 -6.62 -24.94
N ILE A 144 -7.77 -7.78 -25.57
CA ILE A 144 -7.30 -8.09 -26.92
C ILE A 144 -7.91 -7.09 -27.91
N ASP A 145 -7.21 -6.82 -29.01
CA ASP A 145 -7.64 -5.91 -30.09
C ASP A 145 -7.76 -4.43 -29.69
N GLY A 146 -7.10 -4.03 -28.59
CA GLY A 146 -7.02 -2.63 -28.16
C GLY A 146 -8.29 -2.12 -27.46
N PHE A 147 -9.25 -3.00 -27.17
CA PHE A 147 -10.38 -2.67 -26.32
C PHE A 147 -9.90 -2.45 -24.88
N VAL A 148 -10.47 -1.45 -24.20
CA VAL A 148 -10.15 -1.11 -22.82
C VAL A 148 -11.42 -1.24 -22.00
N SER A 149 -11.38 -2.08 -20.96
CA SER A 149 -12.47 -2.21 -20.00
C SER A 149 -12.09 -1.50 -18.69
N HIS A 150 -13.07 -0.83 -18.09
CA HIS A 150 -12.96 -0.28 -16.75
C HIS A 150 -13.72 -1.21 -15.81
N THR A 151 -13.09 -1.62 -14.73
CA THR A 151 -13.76 -2.39 -13.69
C THR A 151 -13.66 -1.62 -12.37
N THR A 152 -14.80 -1.46 -11.70
CA THR A 152 -14.87 -0.94 -10.33
C THR A 152 -15.23 -2.07 -9.38
N PHE A 153 -14.57 -2.07 -8.23
CA PHE A 153 -14.98 -2.82 -7.05
C PHE A 153 -15.15 -1.87 -5.89
N TRP A 154 -16.08 -2.16 -5.01
CA TRP A 154 -16.31 -1.42 -3.79
C TRP A 154 -15.83 -2.26 -2.63
N VAL A 155 -14.97 -1.69 -1.79
CA VAL A 155 -14.41 -2.38 -0.64
C VAL A 155 -14.75 -1.64 0.63
N HIS A 156 -15.11 -2.40 1.66
CA HIS A 156 -15.37 -1.86 2.98
C HIS A 156 -14.76 -2.79 4.03
N PHE A 157 -14.14 -2.21 5.05
CA PHE A 157 -13.50 -2.96 6.14
C PHE A 157 -14.26 -2.70 7.42
N THR A 158 -14.66 -3.78 8.09
CA THR A 158 -15.31 -3.72 9.40
C THR A 158 -14.43 -4.43 10.42
N GLU A 159 -14.55 -4.06 11.69
CA GLU A 159 -13.92 -4.81 12.76
C GLU A 159 -14.51 -6.23 12.80
N TRP A 160 -13.71 -7.21 13.22
CA TRP A 160 -14.21 -8.55 13.45
C TRP A 160 -15.23 -8.56 14.58
N ASP A 161 -16.34 -9.27 14.38
CA ASP A 161 -17.37 -9.47 15.39
C ASP A 161 -17.68 -10.96 15.53
N ALA A 162 -17.88 -11.42 16.77
CA ALA A 162 -18.14 -12.83 17.05
C ALA A 162 -19.41 -13.36 16.39
N SER A 163 -20.39 -12.48 16.11
CA SER A 163 -21.60 -12.86 15.37
C SER A 163 -21.28 -13.36 13.97
N TYR A 164 -20.21 -12.87 13.31
CA TYR A 164 -19.84 -13.24 11.95
C TYR A 164 -19.46 -14.72 11.79
N THR A 165 -19.27 -15.45 12.90
CA THR A 165 -19.17 -16.91 12.89
C THR A 165 -20.47 -17.59 12.43
N THR A 166 -21.60 -16.88 12.54
CA THR A 166 -22.85 -17.22 11.88
C THR A 166 -22.87 -16.49 10.53
N PHE A 167 -22.85 -17.24 9.43
CA PHE A 167 -22.81 -16.66 8.07
C PHE A 167 -23.92 -15.63 7.81
N GLU A 168 -25.02 -15.68 8.57
CA GLU A 168 -26.17 -14.77 8.45
C GLU A 168 -25.87 -13.32 8.84
N SER A 169 -24.88 -13.07 9.71
CA SER A 169 -24.55 -11.70 10.15
C SER A 169 -23.38 -11.07 9.41
N LEU A 170 -22.88 -11.72 8.34
CA LEU A 170 -21.77 -11.18 7.57
C LEU A 170 -22.11 -9.83 6.95
N PRO A 171 -21.17 -8.86 6.93
CA PRO A 171 -21.46 -7.51 6.44
C PRO A 171 -21.92 -7.47 4.97
N VAL A 172 -21.57 -8.46 4.15
CA VAL A 172 -22.08 -8.58 2.76
C VAL A 172 -23.61 -8.60 2.70
N HIS A 173 -24.30 -9.06 3.74
CA HIS A 173 -25.77 -9.08 3.80
C HIS A 173 -26.39 -7.70 4.07
N SER A 174 -25.57 -6.69 4.39
CA SER A 174 -25.99 -5.30 4.60
C SER A 174 -25.69 -4.39 3.40
N VAL A 175 -25.25 -4.95 2.28
CA VAL A 175 -24.86 -4.17 1.09
C VAL A 175 -26.07 -3.45 0.51
N GLU A 176 -25.97 -2.12 0.43
CA GLU A 176 -26.89 -1.24 -0.31
C GLU A 176 -26.16 -0.70 -1.55
N LYS A 177 -26.66 -1.01 -2.75
CA LYS A 177 -26.17 -0.43 -4.01
C LYS A 177 -27.06 0.76 -4.37
N ILE A 178 -26.45 1.93 -4.52
CA ILE A 178 -27.13 3.17 -4.90
C ILE A 178 -27.00 3.35 -6.40
N THR A 179 -28.14 3.47 -7.08
CA THR A 179 -28.25 3.64 -8.54
C THR A 179 -29.05 4.90 -8.86
N GLU A 180 -28.86 5.47 -10.05
CA GLU A 180 -29.63 6.62 -10.55
C GLU A 180 -31.13 6.34 -10.76
#